data_AF-A0A966YL63-F1
#
_entry.id   AF-A0A966YL63-F1
#
_cell.length_a   1.000
_cell.length_b   1.000
_cell.length_c   1.000
_cell.angle_alpha   90.00
_cell.angle_beta   90.00
_cell.angle_gamma   90.00
#
_symmetry.space_group_name_H-M   'P 1'
#
loop_
_entity.id
_entity.type
_entity.pdbx_description
1 polymer ?
#
loop_
_entity_poly.entity_id
_entity_poly.type
_entity_poly.pdbx_seq_one_letter_code
_entity_poly.pdbx_strand_id
1 'polypeptide(L)'
;MPVDPTIDDLEQVTLLDQCARFADELAADDGVLSSDAAAHVAQCLRCQAEIANFKRMRRMMRSLADHDDVEVSGLEHRILLALDAADGTSSARVPAFTAATIGGVAAAAGVIALAIRHRRVVRLAG
;
A
#
# COMPACT_ATOMS: atom_id res chain seq x y z
N MET A 1 -37.85 -20.90 24.61
CA MET A 1 -38.25 -20.38 23.28
C MET A 1 -37.10 -20.69 22.33
N PRO A 2 -37.16 -21.75 21.51
CA PRO A 2 -36.14 -21.99 20.50
C PRO A 2 -36.31 -20.93 19.41
N VAL A 3 -35.31 -20.07 19.25
CA VAL A 3 -35.20 -19.19 18.09
C VAL A 3 -34.93 -20.11 16.89
N ASP A 4 -35.84 -20.13 15.92
CA ASP A 4 -35.65 -20.88 14.67
C ASP A 4 -34.55 -20.16 13.86
N PRO A 5 -33.34 -20.74 13.71
CA PRO A 5 -32.21 -20.04 13.14
C PRO A 5 -32.31 -19.86 11.62
N THR A 6 -33.26 -20.53 10.95
CA THR A 6 -33.20 -20.69 9.49
C THR A 6 -33.80 -19.53 8.69
N ILE A 7 -34.78 -18.79 9.23
CA ILE A 7 -35.41 -17.67 8.53
C ILE A 7 -34.61 -16.37 8.70
N ASP A 8 -34.05 -16.15 9.91
CA ASP A 8 -33.21 -14.99 10.23
C ASP A 8 -31.90 -14.98 9.40
N ASP A 9 -31.33 -16.16 9.15
CA ASP A 9 -30.10 -16.29 8.35
C ASP A 9 -30.30 -15.86 6.89
N LEU A 10 -31.47 -16.10 6.29
CA LEU A 10 -31.75 -15.72 4.90
C LEU A 10 -31.96 -14.20 4.74
N GLU A 11 -32.68 -13.57 5.67
CA GLU A 11 -32.84 -12.10 5.66
C GLU A 11 -31.51 -11.40 5.95
N GLN A 12 -30.69 -11.92 6.87
CA GLN A 12 -29.36 -11.37 7.14
C GLN A 12 -28.40 -11.57 5.95
N VAL A 13 -28.41 -12.73 5.29
CA VAL A 13 -27.60 -12.99 4.11
C VAL A 13 -27.99 -12.05 2.95
N THR A 14 -29.27 -11.80 2.74
CA THR A 14 -29.72 -10.87 1.68
C THR A 14 -29.38 -9.41 2.00
N LEU A 15 -29.41 -8.99 3.27
CA LEU A 15 -28.94 -7.66 3.68
C LEU A 15 -27.41 -7.52 3.55
N LEU A 16 -26.66 -8.56 3.88
CA LEU A 16 -25.21 -8.61 3.68
C LEU A 16 -24.84 -8.52 2.20
N ASP A 17 -25.60 -9.20 1.33
CA ASP A 17 -25.41 -9.16 -0.12
C ASP A 17 -25.72 -7.77 -0.71
N GLN A 18 -26.76 -7.09 -0.19
CA GLN A 18 -27.06 -5.71 -0.56
C GLN A 18 -25.97 -4.73 -0.11
N CYS A 19 -25.39 -4.90 1.07
CA CYS A 19 -24.26 -4.08 1.51
C CYS A 19 -23.01 -4.33 0.66
N ALA A 20 -22.73 -5.60 0.33
CA ALA A 20 -21.57 -6.00 -0.46
C ALA A 20 -21.59 -5.37 -1.86
N ARG A 21 -22.77 -5.23 -2.47
CA ARG A 21 -22.96 -4.55 -3.76
C ARG A 21 -22.36 -3.14 -3.81
N PHE A 22 -22.40 -2.39 -2.71
CA PHE A 22 -21.94 -1.00 -2.67
C PHE A 22 -20.55 -0.83 -2.03
N ALA A 23 -19.89 -1.91 -1.60
CA ALA A 23 -18.66 -1.85 -0.81
C ALA A 23 -17.52 -1.10 -1.55
N ASP A 24 -17.31 -1.38 -2.83
CA ASP A 24 -16.28 -0.73 -3.63
C ASP A 24 -16.55 0.76 -3.82
N GLU A 25 -17.82 1.13 -4.04
CA GLU A 25 -18.25 2.51 -4.18
C GLU A 25 -18.08 3.30 -2.87
N LEU A 26 -18.40 2.67 -1.73
CA LEU A 26 -18.17 3.25 -0.40
C LEU A 26 -16.68 3.45 -0.09
N ALA A 27 -15.82 2.54 -0.52
CA ALA A 27 -14.37 2.64 -0.32
C ALA A 27 -13.74 3.73 -1.20
N ALA A 28 -14.26 3.88 -2.42
CA ALA A 28 -13.83 4.89 -3.38
C ALA A 28 -14.42 6.30 -3.09
N ASP A 29 -15.49 6.39 -2.29
CA ASP A 29 -16.26 7.61 -2.02
C ASP A 29 -15.37 8.83 -1.75
N ASP A 30 -15.27 9.74 -2.71
CA ASP A 30 -14.66 11.07 -2.58
C ASP A 30 -15.69 12.16 -2.24
N GLY A 31 -16.94 11.75 -1.92
CA GLY A 31 -18.08 12.61 -1.66
C GLY A 31 -19.22 12.45 -2.66
N VAL A 32 -19.06 11.58 -3.68
CA VAL A 32 -20.07 11.33 -4.71
C VAL A 32 -20.46 9.86 -4.71
N LEU A 33 -21.62 9.57 -4.12
CA LEU A 33 -22.29 8.27 -4.23
C LEU A 33 -23.36 8.35 -5.33
N SER A 34 -23.61 7.23 -6.00
CA SER A 34 -24.79 7.00 -6.83
C SER A 34 -26.07 7.18 -6.00
N SER A 35 -27.18 7.49 -6.66
CA SER A 35 -28.48 7.69 -5.99
C SER A 35 -28.88 6.49 -5.14
N ASP A 36 -28.61 5.29 -5.65
CA ASP A 36 -29.03 4.04 -5.03
C ASP A 36 -28.17 3.73 -3.79
N ALA A 37 -26.85 3.93 -3.90
CA ALA A 37 -25.94 3.81 -2.77
C ALA A 37 -26.26 4.84 -1.69
N ALA A 38 -26.54 6.10 -2.06
CA ALA A 38 -26.92 7.15 -1.13
C ALA A 38 -28.22 6.83 -0.38
N ALA A 39 -29.24 6.31 -1.11
CA ALA A 39 -30.51 5.90 -0.51
C ALA A 39 -30.32 4.73 0.47
N HIS A 40 -29.50 3.73 0.11
CA HIS A 40 -29.21 2.60 0.98
C HIS A 40 -28.45 3.03 2.25
N VAL A 41 -27.39 3.84 2.09
CA VAL A 41 -26.60 4.37 3.20
C VAL A 41 -27.47 5.17 4.16
N ALA A 42 -28.43 5.96 3.67
CA ALA A 42 -29.33 6.73 4.53
C ALA A 42 -30.15 5.85 5.49
N GLN A 43 -30.37 4.58 5.15
CA GLN A 43 -31.21 3.65 5.91
C GLN A 43 -30.40 2.54 6.61
N CYS A 44 -29.17 2.25 6.16
CA CYS A 44 -28.36 1.14 6.67
C CYS A 44 -27.25 1.61 7.64
N LEU A 45 -27.41 1.29 8.94
CA LEU A 45 -26.43 1.67 9.98
C LEU A 45 -25.03 1.07 9.76
N ARG A 46 -24.94 -0.13 9.17
CA ARG A 46 -23.65 -0.75 8.85
C ARG A 46 -22.87 0.08 7.83
N CYS A 47 -23.51 0.43 6.71
CA CYS A 47 -22.89 1.26 5.67
C CYS A 47 -22.55 2.67 6.17
N GLN A 48 -23.35 3.24 7.07
CA GLN A 48 -23.03 4.51 7.73
C GLN A 48 -21.75 4.42 8.58
N ALA A 49 -21.62 3.35 9.38
CA ALA A 49 -20.43 3.11 10.19
C ALA A 49 -19.18 2.91 9.31
N GLU A 50 -19.33 2.19 8.20
CA GLU A 50 -18.26 1.92 7.24
C GLU A 50 -17.76 3.20 6.55
N ILE A 51 -18.67 4.07 6.08
CA ILE A 51 -18.31 5.39 5.54
C ILE A 51 -17.61 6.26 6.59
N ALA A 52 -18.09 6.28 7.83
CA ALA A 52 -17.45 7.02 8.89
C ALA A 52 -16.02 6.52 9.15
N ASN A 53 -15.79 5.21 9.06
CA ASN A 53 -14.47 4.59 9.19
C ASN A 53 -13.55 5.00 8.03
N PHE A 54 -13.99 4.89 6.78
CA PHE A 54 -13.21 5.33 5.63
C PHE A 54 -12.86 6.83 5.70
N LYS A 55 -13.79 7.67 6.14
CA LYS A 55 -13.53 9.12 6.35
C LYS A 55 -12.53 9.37 7.47
N ARG A 56 -12.55 8.58 8.55
CA ARG A 56 -11.54 8.68 9.62
C ARG A 56 -10.17 8.24 9.10
N MET A 57 -10.09 7.12 8.40
CA MET A 57 -8.86 6.61 7.80
C MET A 57 -8.22 7.63 6.87
N ARG A 58 -8.98 8.20 5.94
CA ARG A 58 -8.48 9.23 5.01
C ARG A 58 -8.00 10.50 5.71
N ARG A 59 -8.66 10.92 6.80
CA ARG A 59 -8.20 12.04 7.62
C ARG A 59 -6.86 11.75 8.28
N MET A 60 -6.67 10.54 8.81
CA MET A 60 -5.39 10.13 9.37
C MET A 60 -4.29 10.11 8.30
N MET A 61 -4.54 9.48 7.15
CA MET A 61 -3.59 9.46 6.04
C MET A 61 -3.21 10.86 5.57
N ARG A 62 -4.19 11.78 5.48
CA ARG A 62 -3.92 13.18 5.14
C ARG A 62 -3.09 13.89 6.20
N SER A 63 -3.39 13.67 7.49
CA SER A 63 -2.56 14.23 8.56
C SER A 63 -1.11 13.75 8.47
N LEU A 64 -0.85 12.49 8.10
CA LEU A 64 0.52 12.00 7.90
C LEU A 64 1.20 12.67 6.70
N ALA A 65 0.47 12.86 5.60
CA ALA A 65 1.00 13.54 4.41
C ALA A 65 1.36 15.00 4.69
N ASP A 66 0.60 15.67 5.57
CA ASP A 66 0.87 17.06 5.94
C ASP A 66 2.12 17.22 6.85
N HIS A 67 2.77 16.13 7.28
CA HIS A 67 4.02 16.16 8.07
C HIS A 67 5.29 16.13 7.20
N ASP A 68 5.24 16.68 5.98
CA ASP A 68 6.35 16.65 5.00
C ASP A 68 7.52 17.61 5.31
N ASP A 69 7.56 18.23 6.49
CA ASP A 69 8.63 19.13 6.93
C ASP A 69 9.89 18.38 7.41
N VAL A 70 10.35 17.38 6.67
CA VAL A 70 11.73 16.92 6.77
C VAL A 70 12.53 17.72 5.76
N GLU A 71 13.31 18.71 6.19
CA GLU A 71 14.31 19.31 5.32
C GLU A 71 15.24 18.18 4.80
N VAL A 72 15.04 17.82 3.54
CA VAL A 72 15.72 16.70 2.86
C VAL A 72 17.17 17.06 2.49
N SER A 73 17.64 18.26 2.85
CA SER A 73 19.01 18.70 2.56
C SER A 73 20.02 17.71 3.14
N GLY A 74 20.79 17.07 2.27
CA GLY A 74 21.79 16.07 2.65
C GLY A 74 21.25 14.73 3.16
N LEU A 75 19.93 14.46 3.09
CA LEU A 75 19.37 13.16 3.46
C LEU A 75 19.92 12.05 2.55
N GLU A 76 20.00 12.30 1.25
CA GLU A 76 20.63 11.38 0.29
C GLU A 76 22.07 11.03 0.69
N HIS A 77 22.88 12.04 1.02
CA HIS A 77 24.27 11.84 1.44
C HIS A 77 24.36 10.99 2.71
N ARG A 78 23.49 11.23 3.70
CA ARG A 78 23.43 10.45 4.95
C ARG A 78 23.00 9.00 4.71
N ILE A 79 22.01 8.77 3.83
CA ILE A 79 21.59 7.41 3.45
C ILE A 79 22.75 6.67 2.79
N LEU A 80 23.44 7.31 1.85
CA LEU A 80 24.58 6.72 1.16
C LEU A 80 25.72 6.37 2.12
N LEU A 81 26.03 7.25 3.07
CA LEU A 81 27.02 6.96 4.12
C LEU A 81 26.60 5.79 5.02
N ALA A 82 25.32 5.71 5.40
CA ALA A 82 24.82 4.62 6.24
C ALA A 82 24.88 3.27 5.53
N LEU A 83 24.59 3.22 4.23
CA LEU A 83 24.70 2.02 3.41
C LEU A 83 26.17 1.59 3.24
N ASP A 84 27.08 2.54 2.97
CA ASP A 84 28.52 2.26 2.87
C ASP A 84 29.10 1.69 4.17
N ALA A 85 28.65 2.22 5.32
CA ALA A 85 29.03 1.71 6.64
C ALA A 85 28.45 0.31 6.92
N ALA A 86 27.25 0.01 6.45
CA ALA A 86 26.58 -1.27 6.65
C ALA A 86 27.13 -2.39 5.74
N ASP A 87 27.52 -2.06 4.52
CA ASP A 87 28.08 -3.01 3.56
C ASP A 87 29.55 -3.38 3.84
N GLY A 88 30.19 -2.74 4.84
CA GLY A 88 31.56 -3.02 5.29
C GLY A 88 32.63 -2.85 4.20
N THR A 89 32.24 -2.39 3.02
CA THR A 89 33.06 -2.22 1.84
C THR A 89 33.06 -0.73 1.58
N SER A 90 34.04 -0.01 2.14
CA SER A 90 34.16 1.41 1.86
C SER A 90 34.28 1.60 0.35
N SER A 91 33.21 2.10 -0.27
CA SER A 91 33.24 2.50 -1.65
C SER A 91 34.11 3.74 -1.69
N ALA A 92 35.41 3.52 -1.94
CA ALA A 92 36.34 4.57 -2.28
C ALA A 92 35.88 5.22 -3.59
N ARG A 93 34.87 6.12 -3.51
CA ARG A 93 34.56 7.05 -4.57
C ARG A 93 35.74 8.00 -4.65
N VAL A 94 36.60 7.71 -5.62
CA VAL A 94 37.61 8.65 -6.11
C VAL A 94 36.88 9.97 -6.42
N PRO A 95 37.34 11.11 -5.90
CA PRO A 95 36.74 12.41 -6.18
C PRO A 95 36.72 12.65 -7.69
N ALA A 96 35.54 12.99 -8.23
CA ALA A 96 35.22 13.05 -9.66
C ALA A 96 35.90 14.20 -10.43
N PHE A 97 37.03 14.74 -9.96
CA PHE A 97 37.70 15.88 -10.60
C PHE A 97 38.92 15.50 -11.46
N THR A 98 39.34 14.23 -11.48
CA THR A 98 40.53 13.81 -12.24
C THR A 98 40.37 12.43 -12.87
N ALA A 99 39.44 12.28 -13.82
CA ALA A 99 39.42 11.10 -14.70
C ALA A 99 38.82 11.42 -16.08
N ALA A 100 39.25 12.53 -16.69
CA ALA A 100 39.21 12.63 -18.14
C ALA A 100 40.35 11.76 -18.68
N THR A 101 40.07 10.50 -19.00
CA THR A 101 40.65 9.68 -20.08
C THR A 101 40.55 8.18 -19.77
N ILE A 102 40.23 7.40 -20.81
CA ILE A 102 40.28 5.92 -20.91
C ILE A 102 38.96 5.18 -20.60
N GLY A 103 38.13 5.12 -21.64
CA GLY A 103 37.44 3.94 -22.18
C GLY A 103 37.02 2.76 -21.29
N GLY A 104 35.75 2.37 -21.41
CA GLY A 104 35.32 0.98 -21.21
C GLY A 104 33.96 0.83 -20.56
N VAL A 105 32.97 0.38 -21.33
CA VAL A 105 31.66 -0.08 -20.85
C VAL A 105 31.78 -1.50 -20.29
N ALA A 106 31.34 -1.74 -19.04
CA ALA A 106 30.75 -2.97 -18.45
C ALA A 106 30.91 -2.91 -16.91
N ALA A 107 30.01 -3.34 -16.02
CA ALA A 107 28.87 -4.24 -16.12
C ALA A 107 27.77 -3.88 -15.10
N ALA A 108 26.55 -4.29 -15.45
CA ALA A 108 25.30 -4.07 -14.75
C ALA A 108 25.06 -5.05 -13.58
N ALA A 109 24.01 -4.73 -12.81
CA ALA A 109 23.02 -5.67 -12.25
C ALA A 109 23.50 -6.75 -11.26
N GLY A 110 23.45 -6.44 -9.96
CA GLY A 110 23.75 -7.39 -8.88
C GLY A 110 22.62 -7.74 -7.90
N VAL A 111 21.42 -7.14 -7.99
CA VAL A 111 20.36 -7.37 -6.98
C VAL A 111 19.03 -7.94 -7.50
N ILE A 112 18.78 -7.95 -8.82
CA ILE A 112 17.51 -8.49 -9.36
C ILE A 112 17.56 -10.01 -9.58
N ALA A 113 18.75 -10.64 -9.59
CA ALA A 113 18.86 -12.09 -9.84
C ALA A 113 18.51 -12.99 -8.64
N LEU A 114 18.54 -12.48 -7.40
CA LEU A 114 18.25 -13.32 -6.21
C LEU A 114 16.75 -13.63 -6.07
N ALA A 115 15.87 -12.73 -6.49
CA ALA A 115 14.42 -12.90 -6.37
C ALA A 115 13.83 -13.92 -7.39
N ILE A 116 14.51 -14.17 -8.51
CA ILE A 116 14.03 -15.10 -9.55
C ILE A 116 14.42 -16.55 -9.22
N ARG A 117 15.57 -16.77 -8.54
CA ARG A 117 16.06 -18.13 -8.24
C ARG A 117 15.20 -18.85 -7.18
N HIS A 118 14.66 -18.13 -6.20
CA HIS A 118 13.78 -18.72 -5.18
C HIS A 118 12.42 -19.18 -5.74
N ARG A 119 11.91 -18.58 -6.82
CA ARG A 119 10.59 -18.94 -7.39
C ARG A 119 10.61 -20.21 -8.24
N ARG A 120 11.76 -20.65 -8.76
CA ARG A 120 11.85 -21.85 -9.62
C ARG A 120 12.10 -23.14 -8.85
N VAL A 121 12.77 -23.10 -7.70
CA VAL A 121 13.04 -24.30 -6.89
C VAL A 121 11.76 -24.82 -6.21
N VAL A 122 10.80 -23.95 -5.91
CA VAL A 122 9.52 -24.33 -5.29
C VAL A 122 8.55 -25.02 -6.27
N ARG A 123 8.75 -24.92 -7.59
CA ARG A 123 7.85 -25.51 -8.60
C ARG A 123 8.32 -26.85 -9.20
N LEU A 124 9.41 -27.43 -8.71
CA LEU A 124 9.91 -28.75 -9.15
C LEU A 124 9.89 -29.80 -8.03
N ALA A 125 9.27 -29.49 -6.88
CA ALA A 125 9.15 -30.38 -5.73
C ALA A 125 7.69 -30.59 -5.28
N GLY A 126 6.73 -30.41 -6.19
CA GLY A 126 5.31 -30.70 -5.98
C GLY A 126 4.71 -31.31 -7.23
#